data_AF-A0A7V9G2L5-F1
#
_entry.id   AF-A0A7V9G2L5-F1
#
_cell.length_a   1.000
_cell.length_b   1.000
_cell.length_c   1.000
_cell.angle_alpha   90.00
_cell.angle_beta   90.00
_cell.angle_gamma   90.00
#
_symmetry.space_group_name_H-M   'P 1'
#
loop_
_entity.id
_entity.type
_entity.pdbx_description
1 polymer ?
#
loop_
_entity_poly.entity_id
_entity_poly.type
_entity_poly.pdbx_seq_one_letter_code
_entity_poly.pdbx_strand_id
1 'polypeptide(L)'
;MVRPGKILDLTWEAEKERDWTIEQVGKLNQTNLFAPEDMQQLKKVPFKFRITFTCSDNPDPYTMMIEDWEIGMLYFNCVWRGDTDDVALQKVKVKYLGDVLNQEKRDVRLLVGTRGVHPN
;
A
#
# COMPACT_ATOMS: atom_id res chain seq x y z
N MET A 1 16.62 6.81 1.71
CA MET A 1 15.49 7.70 1.34
C MET A 1 15.76 8.25 -0.05
N VAL A 2 14.77 8.22 -0.94
CA VAL A 2 14.88 8.63 -2.34
C VAL A 2 13.98 9.85 -2.57
N ARG A 3 14.51 10.89 -3.23
CA ARG A 3 13.69 11.98 -3.78
C ARG A 3 13.39 11.64 -5.23
N PRO A 4 12.12 11.37 -5.60
CA PRO A 4 11.78 11.08 -6.99
C PRO A 4 11.93 12.33 -7.85
N GLY A 5 12.39 12.16 -9.09
CA GLY A 5 12.36 13.21 -10.11
C GLY A 5 10.91 13.49 -10.51
N LYS A 6 10.20 12.47 -11.00
CA LYS A 6 8.77 12.57 -11.32
C LYS A 6 8.03 11.30 -10.92
N ILE A 7 6.87 11.47 -10.28
CA ILE A 7 5.90 10.38 -10.10
C ILE A 7 5.12 10.19 -11.42
N LEU A 8 5.13 8.98 -11.96
CA LEU A 8 4.54 8.67 -13.26
C LEU A 8 3.17 8.00 -13.12
N ASP A 9 3.10 6.91 -12.37
CA ASP A 9 1.86 6.14 -12.27
C ASP A 9 1.73 5.36 -10.96
N LEU A 10 0.50 4.97 -10.66
CA LEU A 10 0.14 4.03 -9.61
C LEU A 10 -0.71 2.91 -10.22
N THR A 11 -0.22 1.69 -10.04
CA THR A 11 -0.83 0.45 -10.54
C THR A 11 -1.11 -0.50 -9.37
N TRP A 12 -1.95 -1.50 -9.61
CA TRP A 12 -2.27 -2.53 -8.62
C TRP A 12 -2.38 -3.89 -9.28
N GLU A 13 -2.09 -4.93 -8.50
CA GLU A 13 -2.31 -6.32 -8.85
C GLU A 13 -3.17 -6.98 -7.77
N ALA A 14 -4.12 -7.83 -8.17
CA ALA A 14 -4.92 -8.59 -7.22
C ALA A 14 -4.03 -9.59 -6.48
N GLU A 15 -4.18 -9.64 -5.16
CA GLU A 15 -3.52 -10.67 -4.36
C GLU A 15 -4.22 -12.01 -4.55
N LYS A 16 -3.43 -13.09 -4.47
CA LYS A 16 -3.97 -14.46 -4.62
C LYS A 16 -5.05 -14.80 -3.58
N GLU A 17 -4.95 -14.20 -2.41
CA GLU A 17 -5.85 -14.44 -1.27
C GLU A 17 -6.36 -13.11 -0.73
N ARG A 18 -7.68 -12.93 -0.75
CA ARG A 18 -8.36 -11.72 -0.26
C ARG A 18 -8.35 -11.62 1.26
N ASP A 19 -8.38 -12.76 1.94
CA ASP A 19 -8.39 -12.87 3.39
C ASP A 19 -7.04 -13.36 3.94
N TRP A 20 -6.87 -13.26 5.25
CA TRP A 20 -5.73 -13.85 5.95
C TRP A 20 -5.84 -15.37 5.95
N THR A 21 -4.72 -16.07 5.76
CA THR A 21 -4.69 -17.52 5.97
C THR A 21 -4.85 -17.86 7.45
N ILE A 22 -5.26 -19.10 7.76
CA ILE A 22 -5.40 -19.58 9.14
C ILE A 22 -4.09 -19.42 9.92
N GLU A 23 -2.94 -19.70 9.30
CA GLU A 23 -1.62 -19.50 9.92
C GLU A 23 -1.31 -18.02 10.20
N GLN A 24 -1.70 -17.12 9.30
CA GLN A 24 -1.52 -15.68 9.49
C GLN A 24 -2.43 -15.14 10.59
N VAL A 25 -3.68 -15.60 10.66
CA VAL A 25 -4.62 -15.29 11.75
C VAL A 25 -4.06 -15.79 13.08
N GLY A 26 -3.50 -17.00 13.12
CA GLY A 26 -2.85 -17.55 14.31
C GLY A 26 -1.72 -16.66 14.82
N LYS A 27 -0.87 -16.13 13.92
CA LYS A 27 0.20 -15.18 14.27
C LYS A 27 -0.35 -13.83 14.74
N LEU A 28 -1.38 -13.30 14.08
CA LEU A 28 -2.03 -12.04 14.46
C LEU A 28 -2.63 -12.14 15.87
N ASN A 29 -3.21 -13.30 16.21
CA ASN A 29 -3.83 -13.56 17.51
C ASN A 29 -2.80 -13.89 18.61
N GLN A 30 -1.59 -14.35 18.26
CA GLN A 30 -0.57 -14.78 19.23
C GLN A 30 0.09 -13.63 20.00
N THR A 31 -0.11 -12.36 19.62
CA THR A 31 0.66 -11.21 20.15
C THR A 31 -0.01 -10.39 21.24
N ASN A 32 -1.08 -10.86 21.89
CA ASN A 32 -1.78 -10.04 22.87
C ASN A 32 -1.72 -10.57 24.30
N LEU A 33 -0.60 -10.29 24.98
CA LEU A 33 -0.53 -10.31 26.44
C LEU A 33 -1.37 -9.19 27.10
N PHE A 34 -1.77 -8.16 26.33
CA PHE A 34 -2.37 -6.93 26.83
C PHE A 34 -3.58 -6.40 26.03
N ALA A 35 -4.15 -7.14 25.08
CA ALA A 35 -5.33 -6.62 24.38
C ALA A 35 -6.64 -6.98 25.06
N PRO A 36 -7.62 -6.06 25.03
CA PRO A 36 -9.01 -6.39 25.32
C PRO A 36 -9.54 -7.43 24.31
N GLU A 37 -10.49 -8.25 24.74
CA GLU A 37 -11.12 -9.33 23.96
C GLU A 37 -11.79 -8.84 22.66
N ASP A 38 -12.07 -7.53 22.55
CA ASP A 38 -12.81 -6.91 21.44
C ASP A 38 -11.93 -6.34 20.32
N MET A 39 -10.66 -6.78 20.20
CA MET A 39 -9.78 -6.25 19.16
C MET A 39 -10.30 -6.62 17.77
N GLN A 40 -10.76 -5.61 17.02
CA GLN A 40 -11.34 -5.76 15.70
C GLN A 40 -10.32 -6.42 14.76
N GLN A 41 -10.68 -7.57 14.19
CA GLN A 41 -9.79 -8.35 13.34
C GLN A 41 -9.30 -7.49 12.16
N LEU A 42 -7.98 -7.30 12.07
CA LEU A 42 -7.36 -6.52 10.99
C LEU A 42 -7.79 -7.12 9.65
N LYS A 43 -8.35 -6.32 8.73
CA LYS A 43 -8.70 -6.81 7.39
C LYS A 43 -7.48 -6.74 6.47
N LYS A 44 -7.29 -7.79 5.67
CA LYS A 44 -6.23 -7.83 4.65
C LYS A 44 -6.67 -7.02 3.44
N VAL A 45 -5.75 -6.24 2.87
CA VAL A 45 -5.99 -5.55 1.61
C VAL A 45 -5.82 -6.57 0.48
N PRO A 46 -6.81 -6.77 -0.40
CA PRO A 46 -6.77 -7.79 -1.44
C PRO A 46 -5.96 -7.37 -2.69
N PHE A 47 -5.18 -6.30 -2.60
CA PHE A 47 -4.42 -5.72 -3.71
C PHE A 47 -3.02 -5.31 -3.27
N LYS A 48 -2.05 -5.54 -4.15
CA LYS A 48 -0.70 -5.01 -4.05
C LYS A 48 -0.59 -3.75 -4.90
N PHE A 49 -0.27 -2.64 -4.26
CA PHE A 49 -0.06 -1.38 -4.95
C PHE A 49 1.39 -1.22 -5.37
N ARG A 50 1.60 -0.61 -6.53
CA ARG A 50 2.91 -0.29 -7.08
C ARG A 50 2.93 1.15 -7.55
N ILE A 51 4.06 1.80 -7.38
CA ILE A 51 4.34 3.15 -7.85
C ILE A 51 5.44 3.11 -8.89
N THR A 52 5.25 3.86 -9.98
CA THR A 52 6.26 4.09 -11.01
C THR A 52 6.74 5.53 -10.94
N PHE A 53 8.05 5.74 -10.85
CA PHE A 53 8.67 7.05 -10.76
C PHE A 53 10.06 7.08 -11.40
N THR A 54 10.55 8.25 -11.79
CA THR A 54 11.93 8.45 -12.25
C THR A 54 12.80 9.03 -11.15
N CYS A 55 14.11 8.86 -11.26
CA CYS A 55 15.08 9.54 -10.41
C CYS A 55 15.73 10.69 -11.17
N SER A 56 16.27 11.69 -10.47
CA SER A 56 16.95 12.83 -11.13
C SER A 56 18.22 12.43 -11.87
N ASP A 57 18.84 11.34 -11.44
CA ASP A 57 20.11 10.77 -11.89
C ASP A 57 19.95 9.65 -12.92
N ASN A 58 18.73 9.11 -13.10
CA ASN A 58 18.45 8.10 -14.12
C ASN A 58 17.12 8.39 -14.84
N PRO A 59 17.13 8.54 -16.19
CA PRO A 59 15.91 8.71 -16.97
C PRO A 59 14.99 7.48 -16.95
N ASP A 60 15.51 6.29 -16.67
CA ASP A 60 14.71 5.07 -16.67
C ASP A 60 13.73 5.04 -15.48
N PRO A 61 12.45 4.66 -15.72
CA PRO A 61 11.46 4.58 -14.66
C PRO A 61 11.67 3.35 -13.78
N TYR A 62 11.54 3.55 -12.48
CA TYR A 62 11.52 2.49 -11.47
C TYR A 62 10.09 2.17 -11.08
N THR A 63 9.77 0.90 -10.94
CA THR A 63 8.48 0.45 -10.39
C THR A 63 8.72 -0.30 -9.09
N MET A 64 8.11 0.18 -8.00
CA MET A 64 8.28 -0.37 -6.66
C MET A 64 6.94 -0.66 -6.01
N MET A 65 6.90 -1.69 -5.16
CA MET A 65 5.72 -2.04 -4.36
C MET A 65 5.58 -1.06 -3.19
N ILE A 66 4.33 -0.70 -2.89
CA ILE A 66 3.96 0.15 -1.76
C ILE A 66 3.44 -0.75 -0.63
N GLU A 67 4.08 -0.69 0.53
CA GLU A 67 3.69 -1.40 1.77
C GLU A 67 3.08 -0.43 2.80
N ASP A 68 2.72 0.77 2.37
CA ASP A 68 2.14 1.79 3.23
C ASP A 68 0.72 1.39 3.67
N TRP A 69 0.41 1.57 4.95
CA TRP A 69 -0.93 1.31 5.47
C TRP A 69 -1.96 2.34 4.98
N GLU A 70 -1.54 3.58 4.70
CA GLU A 70 -2.41 4.67 4.28
C GLU A 70 -3.19 4.32 3.00
N ILE A 71 -2.51 3.75 2.00
CA ILE A 71 -3.17 3.37 0.74
C ILE A 71 -4.19 2.24 0.93
N GLY A 72 -3.92 1.31 1.86
CA GLY A 72 -4.86 0.26 2.26
C GLY A 72 -6.11 0.83 2.95
N MET A 73 -5.92 1.81 3.83
CA MET A 73 -7.03 2.50 4.49
C MET A 73 -7.87 3.34 3.52
N LEU A 74 -7.26 3.99 2.53
CA LEU A 74 -8.00 4.68 1.47
C LEU A 74 -8.90 3.71 0.69
N TYR A 75 -8.41 2.50 0.41
CA TYR A 75 -9.21 1.44 -0.22
C TYR A 75 -10.38 1.02 0.69
N PHE A 76 -10.13 0.68 1.96
CA PHE A 76 -11.19 0.27 2.88
C PHE A 76 -12.24 1.36 3.10
N ASN A 77 -11.84 2.63 3.15
CA ASN A 77 -12.76 3.75 3.26
C ASN A 77 -13.73 3.82 2.07
N CYS A 78 -13.30 3.45 0.86
CA CYS A 78 -14.19 3.37 -0.31
C CYS A 78 -15.13 2.17 -0.20
N VAL A 79 -14.59 1.00 0.15
CA VAL A 79 -15.38 -0.24 0.32
C VAL A 79 -16.45 -0.07 1.41
N TRP A 80 -16.13 0.56 2.54
CA TRP A 80 -17.08 0.83 3.62
C TRP A 80 -18.19 1.80 3.21
N ARG A 81 -17.96 2.63 2.19
CA ARG A 81 -18.98 3.51 1.59
C ARG A 81 -19.82 2.79 0.54
N GLY A 82 -19.55 1.51 0.27
CA GLY A 82 -20.27 0.69 -0.70
C GLY A 82 -19.73 0.77 -2.13
N ASP A 83 -18.52 1.32 -2.34
CA ASP A 83 -17.89 1.31 -3.66
C ASP A 83 -17.47 -0.12 -4.04
N THR A 84 -17.57 -0.46 -5.34
CA THR A 84 -16.97 -1.68 -5.88
C THR A 84 -15.44 -1.57 -5.90
N ASP A 85 -14.73 -2.71 -5.94
CA ASP A 85 -13.26 -2.74 -5.97
C ASP A 85 -12.68 -1.84 -7.06
N ASP A 86 -13.18 -1.91 -8.30
CA ASP A 86 -12.71 -1.08 -9.41
C ASP A 86 -12.86 0.42 -9.12
N VAL A 87 -14.02 0.82 -8.58
CA VAL A 87 -14.29 2.22 -8.24
C VAL A 87 -13.39 2.67 -7.08
N ALA A 88 -13.22 1.82 -6.06
CA ALA A 88 -12.36 2.08 -4.93
C ALA A 88 -10.90 2.26 -5.37
N LEU A 89 -10.38 1.38 -6.22
CA LEU A 89 -9.01 1.44 -6.73
C LEU A 89 -8.75 2.71 -7.55
N GLN A 90 -9.70 3.11 -8.40
CA GLN A 90 -9.58 4.37 -9.15
C GLN A 90 -9.61 5.59 -8.24
N LYS A 91 -10.50 5.62 -7.23
CA LYS A 91 -10.54 6.72 -6.24
C LYS A 91 -9.24 6.78 -5.43
N VAL A 92 -8.70 5.64 -5.03
CA VAL A 92 -7.41 5.53 -4.33
C VAL A 92 -6.30 6.10 -5.22
N LYS A 93 -6.21 5.70 -6.48
CA LYS A 93 -5.22 6.22 -7.43
C LYS A 93 -5.27 7.74 -7.54
N VAL A 94 -6.45 8.29 -7.80
CA VAL A 94 -6.65 9.74 -7.95
C VAL A 94 -6.25 10.48 -6.68
N LYS A 95 -6.69 9.99 -5.52
CA LYS A 95 -6.40 10.64 -4.24
C LYS A 95 -4.93 10.55 -3.88
N TYR A 96 -4.33 9.37 -4.03
CA TYR A 96 -2.95 9.14 -3.62
C TYR A 96 -1.96 9.92 -4.49
N LEU A 97 -2.16 9.92 -5.82
CA LEU A 97 -1.34 10.72 -6.74
C LEU A 97 -1.62 12.23 -6.61
N GLY A 98 -2.88 12.62 -6.43
CA GLY A 98 -3.32 14.02 -6.42
C GLY A 98 -3.12 14.77 -5.09
N ASP A 99 -3.12 14.06 -3.96
CA ASP A 99 -3.00 14.65 -2.62
C ASP A 99 -1.71 14.24 -1.91
N VAL A 100 -1.41 12.93 -1.84
CA VAL A 100 -0.31 12.38 -1.02
C VAL A 100 1.04 12.56 -1.74
N LEU A 101 1.09 12.19 -3.01
CA LEU A 101 2.30 12.23 -3.84
C LEU A 101 2.37 13.47 -4.75
N ASN A 102 1.58 14.49 -4.45
CA ASN A 102 1.55 15.70 -5.25
C ASN A 102 2.85 16.50 -5.07
N GLN A 103 3.76 16.37 -6.03
CA GLN A 103 5.07 17.03 -6.02
C GLN A 103 5.00 18.56 -6.16
N GLU A 104 3.87 19.12 -6.61
CA GLU A 104 3.68 20.59 -6.67
C GLU A 104 3.31 21.16 -5.30
N LYS A 105 2.58 20.39 -4.48
CA LYS A 105 2.08 20.82 -3.16
C LYS A 105 2.95 20.32 -2.01
N ARG A 106 3.75 19.27 -2.21
CA ARG A 106 4.50 18.57 -1.16
C ARG A 106 5.89 18.18 -1.61
N ASP A 107 6.82 18.20 -0.65
CA ASP A 107 8.18 17.74 -0.85
C ASP A 107 8.27 16.21 -0.65
N VAL A 108 7.88 15.47 -1.69
CA VAL A 108 7.74 14.00 -1.62
C VAL A 108 9.09 13.30 -1.38
N ARG A 109 9.10 12.35 -0.44
CA ARG A 109 10.23 11.48 -0.13
C ARG A 109 9.77 10.04 -0.02
N LEU A 110 10.45 9.14 -0.72
CA LEU A 110 10.17 7.72 -0.68
C LEU A 110 11.17 7.02 0.26
N LEU A 111 10.65 6.35 1.27
CA LEU A 111 11.43 5.45 2.11
C LEU A 111 11.48 4.09 1.42
N VAL A 112 12.57 3.84 0.71
CA VAL A 112 12.81 2.59 0.00
C VAL A 112 13.65 1.67 0.87
N GLY A 113 13.16 0.45 1.10
CA GLY A 113 13.87 -0.64 1.75
C GLY A 113 13.93 -1.85 0.84
N THR A 114 14.94 -2.69 1.02
CA THR A 114 14.98 -4.02 0.38
C THR A 114 14.34 -5.03 1.32
N ARG A 115 13.43 -5.87 0.79
CA ARG A 115 13.09 -7.11 1.48
C ARG A 115 14.29 -8.03 1.33
N GLY A 116 15.07 -8.19 2.40
CA GLY A 116 16.10 -9.22 2.45
C GLY A 116 15.44 -10.57 2.22
N VAL A 117 15.75 -11.22 1.11
CA VAL A 117 15.40 -12.63 0.91
C VAL A 117 16.35 -13.39 1.82
N HIS A 118 15.88 -13.85 2.98
CA HIS A 118 16.69 -14.78 3.78
C HIS A 118 16.92 -16.03 2.93
N PRO A 119 18.18 -16.43 2.65
CA PRO A 119 18.46 -17.70 2.01
C PRO A 119 18.00 -18.81 2.95
N ASN A 120 17.21 -19.75 2.44
CA ASN A 120 16.90 -21.01 3.11
C ASN A 120 18.12 -21.93 3.11
#